data_AF-A0A2D5GWF9-F1
#
_entry.id   AF-A0A2D5GWF9-F1
#
_cell.length_a   1.000
_cell.length_b   1.000
_cell.length_c   1.000
_cell.angle_alpha   90.00
_cell.angle_beta   90.00
_cell.angle_gamma   90.00
#
_symmetry.space_group_name_H-M   'P 1'
#
loop_
_entity.id
_entity.type
_entity.pdbx_description
1 polymer ?
#
loop_
_entity_poly.entity_id
_entity_poly.type
_entity_poly.pdbx_seq_one_letter_code
_entity_poly.pdbx_strand_id
1 'polypeptide(L)'
;MNKKGKIKKEELKTLQNVLDTLNQIQLQLGILETRKHHLVTHAISQQGLLRKTQEDLEKTYGKVDININDGSIKEKDIIDELNKKN
;
A
#
# COMPACT_ATOMS: atom_id res chain seq x y z
N MET A 1 -22.18 -42.21 -35.09
CA MET A 1 -22.39 -41.69 -33.72
C MET A 1 -21.61 -42.55 -32.75
N ASN A 2 -20.45 -42.08 -32.25
CA ASN A 2 -19.68 -42.87 -31.30
C ASN A 2 -20.16 -42.54 -29.88
N LYS A 3 -20.86 -43.48 -29.25
CA LYS A 3 -21.28 -43.43 -27.85
C LYS A 3 -20.04 -43.36 -26.94
N LYS A 4 -19.89 -42.25 -26.21
CA LYS A 4 -19.44 -42.16 -24.79
C LYS A 4 -19.15 -40.69 -24.46
N GLY A 5 -20.08 -40.01 -23.78
CA GLY A 5 -19.91 -38.63 -23.30
C GLY A 5 -18.93 -38.51 -22.12
N LYS A 6 -17.72 -39.03 -22.24
CA LYS A 6 -16.66 -38.99 -21.21
C LYS A 6 -15.29 -38.82 -21.87
N ILE A 7 -14.48 -37.92 -21.30
CA ILE A 7 -13.06 -37.75 -21.66
C ILE A 7 -12.20 -38.92 -21.17
N LYS A 8 -10.96 -39.02 -21.67
CA LYS A 8 -10.00 -40.03 -21.19
C LYS A 8 -9.61 -39.74 -19.74
N LYS A 9 -9.23 -40.79 -19.01
CA LYS A 9 -8.80 -40.67 -17.60
C LYS A 9 -7.61 -39.71 -17.44
N GLU A 10 -6.64 -39.77 -18.35
CA GLU A 10 -5.47 -38.90 -18.32
C GLU A 10 -5.82 -37.43 -18.55
N GLU A 11 -6.76 -37.16 -19.46
CA GLU A 11 -7.28 -35.81 -19.73
C GLU A 11 -8.03 -35.28 -18.49
N LEU A 12 -8.86 -36.12 -17.85
CA LEU A 12 -9.54 -35.76 -16.61
C LEU A 12 -8.55 -35.49 -15.47
N LYS A 13 -7.52 -36.33 -15.32
CA LYS A 13 -6.51 -36.15 -14.27
C LYS A 13 -5.72 -34.86 -14.46
N THR A 14 -5.38 -34.54 -15.71
CA THR A 14 -4.72 -33.28 -16.06
C THR A 14 -5.61 -32.09 -15.72
N LEU A 15 -6.88 -32.13 -16.10
CA LEU A 15 -7.84 -31.07 -15.79
C LEU A 15 -8.00 -30.86 -14.29
N GLN A 16 -8.11 -31.93 -13.51
CA GLN A 16 -8.20 -31.86 -12.05
C GLN A 16 -6.97 -31.22 -11.43
N ASN A 17 -5.76 -31.64 -11.83
CA ASN A 17 -4.51 -31.07 -11.31
C ASN A 17 -4.39 -29.57 -11.63
N VAL A 18 -4.82 -29.14 -12.83
CA VAL A 18 -4.84 -27.72 -13.20
C VAL A 18 -5.81 -26.94 -12.32
N LEU A 19 -7.02 -27.46 -12.09
CA LEU A 19 -8.01 -26.82 -11.20
C LEU A 19 -7.52 -26.73 -9.76
N ASP A 20 -6.91 -27.80 -9.23
CA ASP A 20 -6.35 -27.80 -7.88
C ASP A 20 -5.26 -26.74 -7.73
N THR A 21 -4.37 -26.64 -8.72
CA THR A 21 -3.30 -25.63 -8.75
C THR A 21 -3.89 -24.22 -8.84
N LEU A 22 -4.90 -24.00 -9.70
CA LEU A 22 -5.58 -22.71 -9.82
C LEU A 22 -6.24 -22.28 -8.50
N ASN A 23 -6.90 -23.20 -7.80
CA ASN A 23 -7.51 -22.92 -6.51
C ASN A 23 -6.46 -22.53 -5.46
N GLN A 24 -5.31 -23.20 -5.44
CA GLN A 24 -4.20 -22.86 -4.55
C GLN A 24 -3.64 -21.47 -4.86
N ILE A 25 -3.46 -21.13 -6.14
CA ILE A 25 -3.00 -19.80 -6.56
C ILE A 25 -4.00 -18.73 -6.14
N GLN A 26 -5.30 -18.94 -6.37
CA GLN A 26 -6.35 -18.00 -5.97
C GLN A 26 -6.37 -17.78 -4.45
N LEU A 27 -6.22 -18.85 -3.66
CA LEU A 27 -6.13 -18.73 -2.20
C LEU A 27 -4.92 -17.91 -1.76
N GLN A 28 -3.74 -18.21 -2.32
CA GLN A 28 -2.52 -17.46 -2.00
C GLN A 28 -2.63 -15.98 -2.40
N LEU A 29 -3.22 -15.72 -3.57
CA LEU A 29 -3.46 -14.36 -4.05
C LEU A 29 -4.39 -13.60 -3.09
N GLY A 30 -5.51 -14.19 -2.68
CA GLY A 30 -6.44 -13.56 -1.74
C GLY A 30 -5.80 -13.23 -0.37
N ILE A 31 -4.92 -14.13 0.13
CA ILE A 31 -4.14 -13.88 1.34
C ILE A 31 -3.20 -12.68 1.15
N LEU A 32 -2.49 -12.62 0.02
CA LEU A 32 -1.58 -11.52 -0.29
C LEU A 32 -2.31 -10.19 -0.45
N GLU A 33 -3.46 -10.18 -1.10
CA GLU A 33 -4.29 -8.98 -1.26
C GLU A 33 -4.77 -8.44 0.08
N THR A 34 -5.22 -9.33 0.97
CA THR A 34 -5.63 -8.96 2.33
C THR A 34 -4.45 -8.34 3.10
N ARG A 35 -3.27 -8.97 3.05
CA ARG A 35 -2.05 -8.45 3.69
C ARG A 35 -1.65 -7.08 3.12
N LYS A 36 -1.70 -6.93 1.79
CA LYS A 36 -1.43 -5.64 1.12
C LYS A 36 -2.39 -4.56 1.59
N HIS A 37 -3.69 -4.87 1.65
CA HIS A 37 -4.70 -3.91 2.10
C HIS A 37 -4.43 -3.44 3.53
N HIS A 38 -4.08 -4.35 4.46
CA HIS A 38 -3.71 -3.97 5.82
C HIS A 38 -2.50 -3.04 5.88
N LEU A 39 -1.46 -3.31 5.09
CA LEU A 39 -0.27 -2.45 5.02
C LEU A 39 -0.60 -1.07 4.47
N VAL A 40 -1.43 -0.99 3.42
CA VAL A 40 -1.89 0.28 2.85
C VAL A 40 -2.66 1.09 3.89
N THR A 41 -3.62 0.48 4.58
CA THR A 41 -4.39 1.16 5.64
C THR A 41 -3.49 1.64 6.78
N HIS A 42 -2.50 0.83 7.18
CA HIS A 42 -1.53 1.23 8.21
C HIS A 42 -0.69 2.43 7.76
N ALA A 43 -0.21 2.43 6.51
CA ALA A 43 0.56 3.54 5.94
C ALA A 43 -0.26 4.85 5.94
N ILE A 44 -1.54 4.79 5.56
CA ILE A 44 -2.45 5.94 5.60
C ILE A 44 -2.61 6.46 7.04
N SER A 45 -2.76 5.56 8.01
CA SER A 45 -2.84 5.94 9.43
C SER A 45 -1.58 6.66 9.91
N GLN A 46 -0.40 6.16 9.55
CA GLN A 46 0.88 6.80 9.90
C GLN A 46 1.06 8.17 9.24
N GLN A 47 0.66 8.31 7.97
CA GLN A 47 0.66 9.61 7.29
C GLN A 47 -0.27 10.62 7.99
N GLY A 48 -1.44 10.17 8.44
CA GLY A 48 -2.34 11.02 9.23
C GLY A 48 -1.73 11.46 10.56
N LEU A 49 -1.05 10.55 11.28
CA LEU A 49 -0.35 10.86 12.51
C LEU A 49 0.82 11.83 12.28
N LEU A 50 1.58 11.65 11.20
CA LEU A 50 2.67 12.56 10.82
C LEU A 50 2.13 13.97 10.59
N ARG A 51 1.06 14.13 9.82
CA ARG A 51 0.44 15.44 9.58
C ARG A 51 -0.03 16.09 10.87
N LYS A 52 -0.70 15.33 11.74
CA LYS A 52 -1.13 15.85 13.04
C LYS A 52 0.06 16.28 13.90
N THR A 53 1.14 15.49 13.89
CA THR A 53 2.37 15.82 14.62
C THR A 53 2.99 17.11 14.09
N GLN A 54 3.03 17.29 12.77
CA GLN A 54 3.50 18.54 12.14
C GLN A 54 2.62 19.73 12.55
N GLU A 55 1.30 19.61 12.49
CA GLU A 55 0.36 20.66 12.92
C GLU A 55 0.56 21.04 14.39
N ASP A 56 0.77 20.07 15.27
CA ASP A 56 0.97 20.32 16.71
C ASP A 56 2.34 20.96 16.98
N LEU A 57 3.38 20.62 16.21
CA LEU A 57 4.68 21.28 16.27
C LEU A 57 4.61 22.72 15.73
N GLU A 58 3.91 22.97 14.62
CA GLU A 58 3.70 24.33 14.09
C GLU A 58 2.94 25.22 15.06
N LYS A 59 1.94 24.70 15.78
CA LYS A 59 1.25 25.45 16.85
C LYS A 59 2.19 25.84 17.99
N THR A 60 3.19 25.01 18.27
CA THR A 60 4.11 25.19 19.41
C THR A 60 5.27 26.12 19.06
N TYR A 61 5.85 25.97 17.86
CA TYR A 61 7.09 26.62 17.46
C TYR A 61 6.90 27.65 16.32
N GLY A 62 5.69 27.81 15.79
CA GLY A 62 5.42 28.63 14.61
C GLY A 62 5.77 27.91 13.31
N LYS A 63 5.77 28.66 12.19
CA LYS A 63 6.20 28.14 10.89
C LYS A 63 7.72 27.94 10.89
N VAL A 64 8.16 26.75 11.23
CA VAL A 64 9.57 26.38 11.32
C VAL A 64 9.85 25.08 10.58
N ASP A 65 11.05 24.94 10.02
CA ASP A 65 11.53 23.68 9.47
C ASP A 65 12.30 22.92 10.55
N ILE A 66 11.85 21.71 10.86
CA ILE A 66 12.43 20.84 11.89
C ILE A 66 13.21 19.72 11.20
N ASN A 67 14.50 19.60 11.53
CA ASN A 67 15.32 18.50 11.04
C ASN A 67 14.93 17.19 11.74
N ILE A 68 14.51 16.19 10.96
CA ILE A 68 14.04 14.89 11.48
C ILE A 68 15.13 14.03 12.13
N ASN A 69 16.41 14.34 11.90
CA ASN A 69 17.53 13.54 12.41
C ASN A 69 18.02 14.02 13.79
N ASP A 70 18.04 15.34 14.01
CA ASP A 70 18.61 15.96 15.22
C ASP A 70 17.64 16.89 15.96
N GLY A 71 16.47 17.16 15.40
CA GLY A 71 15.45 18.04 16.00
C GLY A 71 15.79 19.53 15.95
N SER A 72 16.85 19.95 15.26
CA SER A 72 17.19 21.36 15.10
C SER A 72 16.08 22.11 14.35
N ILE A 73 15.74 23.29 14.86
CA ILE A 73 14.68 24.15 14.34
C ILE A 73 15.31 25.30 13.56
N LYS A 74 14.89 25.47 12.31
CA LYS A 74 15.23 26.63 11.48
C LYS A 74 13.96 27.44 11.22
N GLU A 75 14.10 28.76 11.31
CA GLU A 75 13.02 29.65 10.93
C GLU A 75 12.77 29.49 9.43
N LYS A 76 11.50 29.31 9.06
CA LYS A 76 11.14 29.19 7.65
C LYS A 76 11.09 30.61 7.09
N ASP A 77 12.18 31.03 6.44
CA ASP A 77 12.30 32.37 5.87
C ASP A 77 11.05 32.70 5.02
N ILE A 78 10.36 33.79 5.36
CA ILE A 78 9.17 34.31 4.65
C ILE A 78 9.49 34.68 3.18
N ILE A 79 10.77 34.70 2.81
CA ILE A 79 11.30 35.20 1.53
C ILE A 79 10.86 34.34 0.33
N ASP A 80 10.51 33.07 0.51
CA ASP A 80 10.09 32.19 -0.59
C ASP A 80 8.67 32.49 -1.14
N GLU A 81 7.81 33.20 -0.38
CA GLU A 81 6.49 33.61 -0.90
C GLU A 81 6.55 34.90 -1.77
N LEU A 82 7.62 35.69 -1.70
CA LEU A 82 7.79 36.92 -2.50
C LEU A 82 8.44 36.67 -3.87
N ASN A 83 9.15 35.56 -4.07
CA ASN A 83 9.87 35.25 -5.31
C ASN A 83 9.05 34.46 -6.36
N LYS A 84 7.81 34.07 -6.06
CA LYS A 84 6.91 33.40 -7.04
C LYS A 84 5.97 34.36 -7.79
N LYS A 85 6.12 35.67 -7.62
CA LYS A 85 5.25 36.70 -8.23
C LYS A 85 5.95 37.69 -9.18
N ASN A 86 7.23 37.45 -9.53
CA ASN A 86 7.96 38.24 -10.52
C ASN A 86 8.30 37.41 -11.76
#